data_AF-A0A0S8GAX1-F1
#
_entry.id   AF-A0A0S8GAX1-F1
#
_cell.length_a   1.000
_cell.length_b   1.000
_cell.length_c   1.000
_cell.angle_alpha   90.00
_cell.angle_beta   90.00
_cell.angle_gamma   90.00
#
_symmetry.space_group_name_H-M   'P 1'
#
loop_
_entity.id
_entity.type
_entity.pdbx_description
1 polymer ?
#
loop_
_entity_poly.entity_id
_entity_poly.type
_entity_poly.pdbx_seq_one_letter_code
_entity_poly.pdbx_strand_id
1 'polypeptide(L)'
;MTEFLGALTDPNIPFLRYAFYAGLLASFAFGIVGTYIVTRRISYIAGAISHSVLGGIGAGLYLQAVHGLGWSHPMYGAVAAAIVSAIIIG
;
A
#
# COMPACT_ATOMS: atom_id res chain seq x y z
N MET A 1 24.40 -12.42 5.82
CA MET A 1 23.31 -12.17 6.80
C MET A 1 23.67 -11.08 7.80
N THR A 2 24.91 -11.02 8.29
CA THR A 2 25.41 -9.96 9.18
C THR A 2 25.28 -8.55 8.60
N GLU A 3 25.52 -8.40 7.29
CA GLU A 3 25.37 -7.10 6.59
C GLU A 3 23.94 -6.56 6.59
N PHE A 4 22.94 -7.45 6.47
CA PHE A 4 21.52 -7.06 6.53
C PHE A 4 21.11 -6.64 7.95
N LEU A 5 21.58 -7.36 8.97
CA LEU A 5 21.36 -6.99 10.38
C LEU A 5 22.05 -5.65 10.73
N GLY A 6 23.24 -5.41 10.14
CA GLY A 6 23.91 -4.12 10.18
C GLY A 6 23.06 -3.01 9.58
N ALA A 7 22.59 -3.19 8.34
CA ALA A 7 21.72 -2.24 7.64
C ALA A 7 20.38 -1.97 8.37
N LEU A 8 19.83 -2.95 9.10
CA LEU A 8 18.63 -2.77 9.93
C LEU A 8 18.89 -1.92 11.18
N THR A 9 20.10 -1.96 11.72
CA THR A 9 20.47 -1.23 12.95
C THR A 9 21.09 0.13 12.62
N ASP A 10 21.45 0.35 11.36
CA ASP A 10 22.08 1.57 10.86
C ASP A 10 21.15 2.78 10.96
N PRO A 11 21.54 3.86 11.67
CA PRO A 11 20.74 5.09 11.76
C PRO A 11 20.57 5.80 10.41
N ASN A 12 21.46 5.55 9.46
CA ASN A 12 21.49 6.21 8.16
C ASN A 12 20.40 5.71 7.19
N ILE A 13 19.78 4.56 7.49
CA ILE A 13 18.77 3.94 6.61
C ILE A 13 17.45 3.71 7.38
N PRO A 14 16.79 4.79 7.88
CA PRO A 14 15.56 4.65 8.64
C PRO A 14 14.42 4.05 7.82
N PHE A 15 14.41 4.27 6.50
CA PHE A 15 13.43 3.69 5.58
C PHE A 15 13.38 2.15 5.66
N LEU A 16 14.53 1.47 5.73
CA LEU A 16 14.57 0.00 5.77
C LEU A 16 13.92 -0.53 7.05
N ARG A 17 14.12 0.15 8.19
CA ARG A 17 13.47 -0.17 9.46
C ARG A 17 11.96 0.03 9.37
N TYR A 18 11.50 1.16 8.83
CA TYR A 18 10.07 1.42 8.67
C TYR A 18 9.41 0.43 7.71
N ALA A 19 10.06 0.09 6.59
CA ALA A 19 9.56 -0.89 5.64
C ALA A 19 9.46 -2.28 6.29
N PHE A 20 10.45 -2.67 7.09
CA PHE A 20 10.42 -3.94 7.83
C PHE A 20 9.27 -3.98 8.84
N TYR A 21 9.11 -2.95 9.68
CA TYR A 21 8.00 -2.88 10.63
C TYR A 21 6.64 -2.81 9.93
N ALA A 22 6.52 -2.04 8.86
CA ALA A 22 5.30 -1.95 8.07
C ALA A 22 4.93 -3.31 7.46
N GLY A 23 5.89 -4.04 6.88
CA GLY A 23 5.69 -5.38 6.35
C GLY A 23 5.28 -6.38 7.43
N LEU A 24 5.93 -6.34 8.60
CA LEU A 24 5.62 -7.22 9.72
C LEU A 24 4.22 -6.98 10.28
N LEU A 25 3.84 -5.71 10.46
CA LEU A 25 2.49 -5.32 10.89
C LEU A 25 1.44 -5.67 9.83
N ALA A 26 1.72 -5.44 8.55
CA ALA A 26 0.79 -5.70 7.47
C ALA A 26 0.61 -7.21 7.18
N SER A 27 1.60 -8.04 7.49
CA SER A 27 1.55 -9.49 7.27
C SER A 27 0.34 -10.16 7.95
N PHE A 28 -0.06 -9.68 9.12
CA PHE A 28 -1.25 -10.20 9.81
C PHE A 28 -2.52 -9.94 9.00
N ALA A 29 -2.73 -8.69 8.57
CA ALA A 29 -3.89 -8.33 7.75
C ALA A 29 -3.86 -9.06 6.39
N PHE A 30 -2.70 -9.11 5.73
CA PHE A 30 -2.54 -9.79 4.44
C PHE A 30 -2.73 -11.31 4.52
N GLY A 31 -2.38 -11.96 5.63
CA GLY A 31 -2.65 -13.39 5.81
C GLY A 31 -4.15 -13.71 5.83
N ILE A 32 -4.93 -12.89 6.55
CA ILE A 32 -6.39 -13.05 6.64
C ILE A 32 -7.05 -12.73 5.29
N VAL A 33 -6.72 -11.57 4.72
CA VAL A 33 -7.29 -11.11 3.44
C VAL A 33 -6.87 -12.02 2.28
N GLY A 34 -5.63 -12.50 2.27
CA GLY A 34 -5.12 -13.41 1.25
C GLY A 34 -5.87 -14.75 1.26
N THR A 35 -6.12 -15.32 2.44
CA THR A 35 -6.91 -16.55 2.58
C THR A 35 -8.34 -16.35 2.04
N TYR A 36 -8.94 -15.20 2.33
CA TYR A 36 -10.26 -14.83 1.79
C TYR A 36 -10.27 -14.69 0.27
N ILE A 37 -9.26 -14.03 -0.32
CA ILE A 37 -9.13 -13.85 -1.77
C ILE A 37 -9.00 -15.20 -2.49
N VAL A 38 -8.18 -16.10 -1.94
CA VAL A 38 -7.92 -17.44 -2.51
C VAL A 38 -9.18 -18.31 -2.44
N THR A 39 -9.85 -18.35 -1.27
CA THR A 39 -11.06 -19.16 -1.09
C THR A 39 -12.22 -18.70 -1.98
N ARG A 40 -12.35 -17.40 -2.23
CA ARG A 40 -13.35 -16.85 -3.16
C ARG A 40 -12.93 -16.85 -4.63
N ARG A 41 -11.70 -17.27 -4.96
CA ARG A 41 -11.14 -17.23 -6.33
C ARG A 41 -11.19 -15.84 -6.98
N ILE A 42 -11.03 -14.78 -6.20
CA ILE A 42 -11.05 -13.37 -6.66
C ILE A 42 -9.65 -12.76 -6.80
N SER A 43 -8.61 -13.59 -6.96
CA SER A 43 -7.21 -13.14 -7.03
C SER A 43 -6.93 -12.14 -8.15
N TYR A 44 -7.59 -12.31 -9.30
CA TYR A 44 -7.48 -11.36 -10.41
C TYR A 44 -8.01 -9.97 -10.04
N ILE A 45 -9.18 -9.91 -9.41
CA ILE A 45 -9.81 -8.65 -8.96
C ILE A 45 -8.91 -7.96 -7.92
N ALA A 46 -8.41 -8.71 -6.95
CA ALA A 46 -7.48 -8.19 -5.94
C ALA A 46 -6.20 -7.60 -6.56
N GLY A 47 -5.64 -8.26 -7.59
CA GLY A 47 -4.49 -7.76 -8.34
C GLY A 47 -4.79 -6.47 -9.12
N ALA A 48 -5.96 -6.39 -9.77
CA ALA A 48 -6.40 -5.20 -10.51
C ALA A 48 -6.64 -3.99 -9.59
N ILE A 49 -7.25 -4.21 -8.42
CA ILE A 49 -7.41 -3.17 -7.40
C ILE A 49 -6.04 -2.67 -6.93
N SER A 50 -5.08 -3.57 -6.70
CA SER A 50 -3.73 -3.20 -6.23
C SER A 50 -2.98 -2.29 -7.20
N HIS A 51 -3.09 -2.52 -8.51
CA HIS A 51 -2.52 -1.63 -9.53
C HIS A 51 -3.21 -0.26 -9.58
N SER A 52 -4.53 -0.25 -9.41
CA SER A 52 -5.33 0.98 -9.43
C SER A 52 -5.04 1.88 -8.22
N VAL A 53 -4.74 1.28 -7.06
CA VAL A 53 -4.37 2.00 -5.83
C VAL A 53 -3.09 2.82 -6.01
N LEU A 54 -2.08 2.30 -6.72
CA LEU A 54 -0.86 3.06 -7.02
C LEU A 54 -1.16 4.33 -7.84
N GLY A 55 -2.06 4.22 -8.82
CA GLY A 55 -2.55 5.38 -9.58
C GLY A 55 -3.28 6.39 -8.69
N GLY A 56 -4.11 5.90 -7.75
CA GLY A 56 -4.79 6.73 -6.74
C GLY A 56 -3.84 7.49 -5.81
N ILE A 57 -2.76 6.83 -5.36
CA ILE A 57 -1.69 7.47 -4.56
C ILE A 57 -1.03 8.59 -5.37
N GLY A 58 -0.70 8.32 -6.65
CA GLY A 58 -0.11 9.31 -7.56
C GLY A 58 -1.02 10.52 -7.78
N ALA A 59 -2.32 10.29 -8.00
CA ALA A 59 -3.31 11.35 -8.13
C ALA A 59 -3.44 12.19 -6.83
N GLY A 60 -3.41 11.54 -5.67
CA GLY A 60 -3.41 12.22 -4.36
C GLY A 60 -2.18 13.10 -4.15
N LEU A 61 -0.99 12.61 -4.51
CA LEU A 61 0.25 13.37 -4.48
C LEU A 61 0.23 14.55 -5.48
N TYR A 62 -0.32 14.34 -6.68
CA TYR A 62 -0.45 15.39 -7.68
C TYR A 62 -1.35 16.53 -7.18
N LEU A 63 -2.51 16.20 -6.60
CA LEU A 63 -3.42 17.19 -6.00
C LEU A 63 -2.76 17.94 -4.84
N GLN A 64 -1.98 17.23 -4.01
CA GLN A 64 -1.24 17.86 -2.92
C GLN A 64 -0.16 18.83 -3.43
N ALA A 65 0.63 18.41 -4.42
CA ALA A 65 1.74 19.17 -4.95
C ALA A 65 1.32 20.35 -5.84
N VAL A 66 0.31 20.17 -6.71
CA VAL A 66 -0.10 21.15 -7.72
C VAL A 66 -1.21 22.07 -7.22
N HIS A 67 -2.22 21.52 -6.54
CA HIS A 67 -3.36 22.31 -6.07
C HIS A 67 -3.21 22.79 -4.62
N GLY A 68 -2.09 22.46 -3.95
CA GLY A 68 -1.80 22.93 -2.60
C GLY A 68 -2.79 22.46 -1.52
N LEU A 69 -3.58 21.41 -1.80
CA LEU A 69 -4.49 20.84 -0.81
C LEU A 69 -3.68 20.08 0.23
N GLY A 70 -3.31 20.75 1.32
CA GLY A 70 -2.63 20.12 2.46
C GLY A 70 -3.41 18.95 3.06
N TRP A 71 -4.73 18.88 2.84
CA TRP A 71 -5.59 17.78 3.30
C TRP A 71 -5.60 16.54 2.41
N SER A 72 -5.12 16.60 1.16
CA SER A 72 -5.09 15.43 0.28
C SER A 72 -3.89 14.54 0.60
N HIS A 73 -3.94 13.86 1.74
CA HIS A 73 -2.95 12.85 2.09
C HIS A 73 -2.98 11.71 1.04
N PRO A 74 -1.82 11.19 0.59
CA PRO A 74 -1.76 10.16 -0.46
C PRO A 74 -2.60 8.89 -0.14
N MET A 75 -2.79 8.61 1.15
CA MET A 75 -3.65 7.52 1.63
C MET A 75 -5.12 7.71 1.24
N TYR A 76 -5.65 8.93 1.20
CA TYR A 76 -7.03 9.16 0.77
C TYR A 76 -7.20 8.86 -0.72
N GLY A 77 -6.22 9.24 -1.55
CA GLY A 77 -6.19 8.87 -2.96
C GLY A 77 -6.13 7.35 -3.17
N ALA A 78 -5.32 6.67 -2.36
CA ALA A 78 -5.23 5.20 -2.32
C ALA A 78 -6.60 4.54 -2.03
N VAL A 79 -7.26 4.98 -0.96
CA VAL A 79 -8.54 4.42 -0.50
C VAL A 79 -9.67 4.74 -1.49
N ALA A 80 -9.74 5.97 -1.99
CA ALA A 80 -10.73 6.34 -2.99
C ALA A 80 -10.60 5.49 -4.26
N ALA A 81 -9.38 5.32 -4.77
CA ALA A 81 -9.12 4.45 -5.93
C ALA A 81 -9.45 2.98 -5.64
N ALA A 82 -9.15 2.48 -4.44
CA ALA A 82 -9.50 1.12 -4.04
C ALA A 82 -11.01 0.89 -4.06
N ILE A 83 -11.79 1.80 -3.47
CA ILE A 83 -13.26 1.71 -3.40
C ILE A 83 -13.87 1.80 -4.79
N VAL A 84 -13.43 2.77 -5.60
CA VAL A 84 -13.92 2.93 -6.98
C VAL A 84 -13.62 1.68 -7.81
N SER A 85 -12.41 1.12 -7.69
CA SER A 85 -12.05 -0.12 -8.39
C SER A 85 -12.86 -1.31 -7.90
N ALA A 86 -13.12 -1.41 -6.60
CA ALA A 86 -13.95 -2.47 -6.04
C ALA A 86 -15.40 -2.40 -6.53
N ILE A 87 -15.96 -1.21 -6.75
CA ILE A 87 -17.33 -1.02 -7.29
C ILE A 87 -17.38 -1.32 -8.80
N ILE A 88 -16.32 -1.01 -9.54
CA ILE A 88 -16.29 -1.18 -11.00
C ILE A 88 -16.00 -2.64 -11.39
N ILE A 89 -15.11 -3.31 -10.65
CA ILE A 89 -14.59 -4.64 -11.01
C ILE A 89 -15.24 -5.77 -10.20
N GLY A 90 -15.58 -5.50 -8.92
CA GLY A 90 -16.14 -6.48 -7.98
C GLY A 90 -17.62 -6.71 -8.15
#